data_AF-A0A967LXF7-F1
#
_entry.id   AF-A0A967LXF7-F1
#
_cell.length_a   1.000
_cell.length_b   1.000
_cell.length_c   1.000
_cell.angle_alpha   90.00
_cell.angle_beta   90.00
_cell.angle_gamma   90.00
#
_symmetry.space_group_name_H-M   'P 1'
#
loop_
_entity.id
_entity.type
_entity.pdbx_description
1 polymer ?
#
loop_
_entity_poly.entity_id
_entity_poly.type
_entity_poly.pdbx_seq_one_letter_code
_entity_poly.pdbx_strand_id
1 'polypeptide(L)'
;MVKKRYGLVFALTLAFLLTTVGSTVAVESGRYQAMQISVGKKSEYNIFILDTKEGHMWLLETRESRIDGKLFGGLKYQGKLRPGKKAGDVIFQFGKTE
;
A
#
# COMPACT_ATOMS: atom_id res chain seq x y z
N MET A 1 -8.57 43.70 26.78
CA MET A 1 -7.71 43.48 25.59
C MET A 1 -7.00 42.10 25.60
N VAL A 2 -7.58 41.06 26.21
CA VAL A 2 -6.90 39.76 26.44
C VAL A 2 -7.47 38.62 25.57
N LYS A 3 -8.80 38.58 25.34
CA LYS A 3 -9.47 37.60 24.46
C LYS A 3 -8.92 37.54 23.02
N LYS A 4 -8.54 38.69 22.46
CA LYS A 4 -7.99 38.79 21.09
C LYS A 4 -6.63 38.09 20.94
N ARG A 5 -5.83 38.03 22.02
CA ARG A 5 -4.50 37.41 22.02
C ARG A 5 -4.60 35.89 22.02
N TYR A 6 -5.56 35.31 22.75
CA TYR A 6 -5.78 33.86 22.74
C TYR A 6 -6.30 33.34 21.40
N GLY A 7 -7.15 34.10 20.71
CA GLY A 7 -7.62 33.74 19.36
C GLY A 7 -6.49 33.75 18.33
N LEU A 8 -5.57 34.71 18.43
CA LEU A 8 -4.40 34.78 17.56
C LEU A 8 -3.42 33.63 17.82
N VAL A 9 -3.13 33.35 19.09
CA VAL A 9 -2.25 32.22 19.46
C VAL A 9 -2.88 30.90 19.01
N PHE A 10 -4.18 30.71 19.20
CA PHE A 10 -4.89 29.52 18.75
C PHE A 10 -4.84 29.36 17.22
N ALA A 11 -5.07 30.44 16.48
CA ALA A 11 -4.98 30.45 15.02
C ALA A 11 -3.56 30.14 14.53
N LEU A 12 -2.52 30.67 15.19
CA LEU A 12 -1.13 30.38 14.87
C LEU A 12 -0.75 28.94 15.19
N THR A 13 -1.19 28.39 16.32
CA THR A 13 -0.96 26.98 16.66
C THR A 13 -1.68 26.05 15.70
N LEU A 14 -2.91 26.39 15.29
CA LEU A 14 -3.67 25.60 14.34
C LEU A 14 -3.05 25.65 12.93
N ALA A 15 -2.64 26.83 12.48
CA ALA A 15 -1.94 27.01 11.21
C ALA A 15 -0.59 26.27 11.20
N PHE A 16 0.18 26.33 12.28
CA PHE A 16 1.40 25.55 12.44
C PHE A 16 1.10 24.05 12.38
N LEU A 17 0.09 23.57 13.11
CA LEU A 17 -0.32 22.16 13.09
C LEU A 17 -0.71 21.70 11.68
N LEU A 18 -1.47 22.51 10.95
CA LEU A 18 -1.87 22.27 9.55
C LEU A 18 -0.66 22.19 8.60
N THR A 19 0.39 22.99 8.82
CA THR A 19 1.64 22.90 8.02
C THR A 19 2.52 21.72 8.40
N THR A 20 2.35 21.16 9.61
CA THR A 20 3.08 19.97 10.09
C THR A 20 2.37 18.66 9.85
N VAL A 21 1.17 18.67 9.22
CA VAL A 21 0.61 17.46 8.63
C VAL A 21 1.50 17.14 7.45
N GLY A 22 2.60 16.48 7.78
CA GLY A 22 3.72 16.25 6.89
C GLY A 22 3.18 15.68 5.61
N SER A 23 3.79 16.11 4.51
CA SER A 23 3.78 15.38 3.26
C SER A 23 3.82 13.91 3.64
N THR A 24 2.68 13.22 3.52
CA THR A 24 2.75 11.79 3.36
C THR A 24 3.73 11.69 2.21
N VAL A 25 4.85 11.01 2.47
CA VAL A 25 5.64 10.46 1.38
C VAL A 25 4.67 9.51 0.68
N ALA A 26 3.79 10.08 -0.16
CA ALA A 26 3.56 9.58 -1.48
C ALA A 26 4.97 9.49 -2.05
N VAL A 27 5.66 8.40 -1.70
CA VAL A 27 6.61 7.71 -2.57
C VAL A 27 6.08 8.03 -3.94
N GLU A 28 6.80 8.88 -4.69
CA GLU A 28 6.52 9.22 -6.07
C GLU A 28 5.80 8.02 -6.64
N SER A 29 4.49 8.13 -6.88
CA SER A 29 3.66 6.94 -7.05
C SER A 29 4.03 6.37 -8.40
N GLY A 30 5.14 5.62 -8.41
CA GLY A 30 5.66 4.98 -9.58
C GLY A 30 4.55 4.11 -10.11
N ARG A 31 4.66 3.79 -11.40
CA ARG A 31 3.68 2.92 -12.07
C ARG A 31 3.36 1.67 -11.24
N TYR A 32 4.27 1.18 -10.42
CA TYR A 32 4.05 0.04 -9.54
C TYR A 32 3.93 0.49 -8.07
N GLN A 33 2.84 0.09 -7.42
CA GLN A 33 2.64 0.19 -5.97
C GLN A 33 2.74 -1.19 -5.35
N ALA A 34 3.32 -1.29 -4.15
CA ALA A 34 3.49 -2.55 -3.44
C ALA A 34 2.97 -2.42 -2.00
N MET A 35 2.25 -3.44 -1.54
CA MET A 35 1.69 -3.52 -0.19
C MET A 35 1.93 -4.91 0.39
N GLN A 36 2.42 -4.96 1.61
CA GLN A 36 2.50 -6.22 2.35
C GLN A 36 1.09 -6.64 2.79
N ILE A 37 0.64 -7.84 2.37
CA ILE A 37 -0.74 -8.31 2.62
C ILE A 37 -0.83 -9.40 3.70
N SER A 38 0.29 -9.96 4.13
CA SER A 38 0.35 -10.75 5.35
C SER A 38 1.74 -10.69 5.97
N VAL A 39 1.75 -10.88 7.29
CA VAL A 39 2.97 -11.06 8.07
C VAL A 39 3.00 -12.54 8.40
N GLY A 40 3.82 -13.31 7.68
CA GLY A 40 4.07 -14.71 8.03
C GLY A 40 4.98 -14.80 9.25
N LYS A 41 5.90 -15.76 9.26
CA LYS A 41 7.06 -15.66 10.16
C LYS A 41 7.86 -14.38 9.84
N LYS A 42 8.69 -13.92 10.78
CA LYS A 42 9.46 -12.66 10.65
C LYS A 42 10.29 -12.56 9.35
N SER A 43 10.63 -13.70 8.74
CA SER A 43 11.40 -13.86 7.49
C SER A 43 10.55 -14.08 6.22
N GLU A 44 9.23 -14.28 6.33
CA GLU A 44 8.32 -14.56 5.21
C GLU A 44 7.48 -13.33 4.85
N TYR A 45 7.44 -12.99 3.57
CA TYR A 45 6.75 -11.82 3.04
C TYR A 45 5.77 -12.23 1.95
N ASN A 46 4.56 -11.71 2.03
CA ASN A 46 3.60 -11.72 0.93
C ASN A 46 3.35 -10.28 0.54
N ILE A 47 3.83 -9.89 -0.64
CA ILE A 47 3.76 -8.53 -1.16
C ILE A 47 2.86 -8.54 -2.39
N PHE A 48 1.74 -7.84 -2.29
CA PHE A 48 0.87 -7.54 -3.41
C PHE A 48 1.46 -6.36 -4.19
N ILE A 49 1.53 -6.49 -5.51
CA ILE A 49 2.08 -5.46 -6.40
C ILE A 49 1.01 -5.11 -7.43
N LEU A 50 0.73 -3.82 -7.60
CA LEU A 50 -0.22 -3.26 -8.55
C LEU A 50 0.48 -2.32 -9.53
N ASP A 51 0.35 -2.59 -10.81
CA ASP A 51 0.56 -1.63 -11.88
C ASP A 51 -0.62 -0.64 -11.91
N THR A 52 -0.41 0.58 -11.46
CA THR A 52 -1.43 1.63 -11.38
C THR A 52 -1.83 2.21 -12.74
N LYS A 53 -1.03 1.97 -13.79
CA LYS A 53 -1.32 2.44 -15.16
C LYS A 53 -2.16 1.43 -15.92
N GLU A 54 -1.73 0.17 -15.90
CA GLU A 54 -2.35 -0.91 -16.69
C GLU A 54 -3.17 -1.87 -15.85
N GLY A 55 -3.19 -1.75 -14.53
CA GLY A 55 -3.98 -2.60 -13.63
C GLY A 55 -3.42 -3.99 -13.38
N HIS A 56 -2.28 -4.38 -13.97
CA HIS A 56 -1.68 -5.70 -13.74
C HIS A 56 -1.32 -5.91 -12.26
N MET A 57 -1.54 -7.13 -11.78
CA MET A 57 -1.34 -7.51 -10.39
C MET A 57 -0.40 -8.70 -10.28
N TRP A 58 0.46 -8.67 -9.27
CA TRP A 58 1.30 -9.79 -8.88
C TRP A 58 1.28 -10.00 -7.38
N LEU A 59 1.60 -11.22 -6.98
CA LEU A 59 1.89 -11.58 -5.61
C LEU A 59 3.31 -12.13 -5.54
N LEU A 60 4.18 -11.43 -4.83
CA LEU A 60 5.48 -11.95 -4.44
C LEU A 60 5.30 -12.69 -3.11
N GLU A 61 5.50 -14.00 -3.13
CA GLU A 61 5.49 -14.82 -1.92
C GLU A 61 6.91 -15.28 -1.64
N THR A 62 7.36 -15.13 -0.39
CA THR A 62 8.63 -15.69 0.07
C THR A 62 8.41 -16.70 1.18
N ARG A 63 9.26 -17.72 1.23
CA ARG A 63 9.30 -18.72 2.29
C ARG A 63 10.74 -19.03 2.65
N GLU A 64 10.97 -19.22 3.93
CA GLU A 64 12.26 -19.67 4.42
C GLU A 64 12.34 -21.19 4.34
N SER A 65 13.41 -21.69 3.72
CA SER A 65 13.69 -23.13 3.69
C SER A 65 13.96 -23.64 5.09
N ARG A 66 13.27 -24.74 5.44
CA ARG A 66 13.45 -25.41 6.73
C ARG A 66 14.77 -26.18 6.83
N ILE A 67 15.49 -26.36 5.72
CA ILE A 67 16.70 -27.18 5.63
C ILE A 67 17.95 -26.31 5.82
N ASP A 68 18.02 -25.18 5.14
CA ASP A 68 19.22 -24.33 5.08
C ASP A 68 18.96 -22.85 5.45
N GLY A 69 17.73 -22.49 5.85
CA GLY A 69 17.37 -21.13 6.25
C GLY A 69 17.40 -20.11 5.11
N LYS A 70 17.60 -20.55 3.86
CA LYS A 70 17.60 -19.63 2.72
C LYS A 70 16.20 -19.15 2.41
N LEU A 71 16.09 -17.87 2.07
CA LEU A 71 14.85 -17.28 1.60
C LEU A 71 14.66 -17.60 0.13
N PHE A 72 13.54 -18.25 -0.19
CA PHE A 72 13.12 -18.51 -1.56
C PHE A 72 11.84 -17.72 -1.84
N GLY A 73 11.68 -17.23 -3.07
CA GLY A 73 10.51 -16.46 -3.44
C GLY A 73 10.09 -16.70 -4.88
N GLY A 74 8.80 -16.45 -5.14
CA GLY A 74 8.22 -16.53 -6.46
C GLY A 74 7.27 -15.37 -6.72
N LEU A 75 7.34 -14.81 -7.92
CA LEU A 75 6.42 -13.77 -8.39
C LEU A 75 5.29 -14.44 -9.18
N LYS A 76 4.08 -14.42 -8.64
CA LYS A 76 2.88 -14.99 -9.26
C LYS A 76 2.05 -13.89 -9.90
N TYR A 77 1.68 -14.05 -11.17
CA TYR A 77 0.78 -13.13 -11.84
C TYR A 77 -0.67 -13.42 -11.42
N GLN A 78 -1.35 -12.40 -10.88
CA GLN A 78 -2.70 -12.54 -10.32
C GLN A 78 -3.80 -12.05 -11.28
N GLY A 79 -3.42 -11.54 -12.46
CA GLY A 79 -4.34 -10.98 -13.44
C GLY A 79 -4.24 -9.46 -13.54
N LYS A 80 -5.25 -8.83 -14.13
CA LYS A 80 -5.32 -7.39 -14.37
C LYS A 80 -6.62 -6.85 -13.80
N LEU A 81 -6.53 -5.85 -12.92
CA LEU A 81 -7.63 -4.97 -12.60
C LEU A 81 -8.08 -4.33 -13.91
N ARG A 82 -9.32 -4.58 -14.28
CA ARG A 82 -9.98 -3.80 -15.31
C ARG A 82 -10.73 -2.66 -14.59
N PRO A 83 -10.83 -1.47 -15.18
CA PRO A 83 -11.71 -0.43 -14.65
C PRO A 83 -13.15 -0.96 -14.60
N GLY A 84 -13.71 -1.09 -13.39
CA GLY A 84 -15.13 -1.32 -13.20
C GLY A 84 -15.91 -0.01 -13.24
N LYS A 85 -17.22 -0.07 -12.95
CA LYS A 85 -18.03 1.16 -12.82
C LYS A 85 -17.71 1.89 -11.52
N LYS A 86 -17.15 1.19 -10.52
CA LYS A 86 -16.75 1.71 -9.21
C LYS A 86 -15.37 1.17 -8.80
N ALA A 87 -14.69 1.92 -7.92
CA ALA A 87 -13.46 1.45 -7.28
C ALA A 87 -13.77 0.19 -6.44
N GLY A 88 -12.96 -0.87 -6.62
CA GLY A 88 -13.16 -2.15 -5.93
C GLY A 88 -14.06 -3.15 -6.66
N ASP A 89 -14.60 -2.81 -7.84
CA ASP A 89 -15.35 -3.76 -8.66
C ASP A 89 -14.41 -4.89 -9.18
N VAL A 90 -14.68 -6.12 -8.76
CA VAL A 90 -13.98 -7.31 -9.29
C VAL A 90 -14.74 -7.80 -10.52
N ILE A 91 -14.14 -7.64 -11.69
CA ILE A 91 -14.76 -8.02 -12.98
C ILE A 91 -14.18 -9.28 -13.62
N PHE A 92 -13.20 -9.92 -12.97
CA PHE A 92 -12.77 -11.28 -13.30
C PHE A 92 -11.94 -11.88 -12.16
N GLN A 93 -12.25 -13.12 -11.76
CA GLN A 93 -11.45 -13.93 -10.84
C GLN A 93 -11.18 -15.28 -11.51
N PHE A 94 -9.91 -15.67 -11.64
CA PHE A 94 -9.60 -17.03 -12.06
C PHE A 94 -10.01 -17.99 -10.92
N GLY A 95 -11.13 -18.68 -11.11
CA GLY A 95 -11.52 -19.78 -10.24
C GLY A 95 -10.52 -20.93 -10.37
N LYS A 96 -10.17 -21.55 -9.23
CA LYS A 96 -9.46 -22.83 -9.23
C LYS A 96 -10.24 -23.80 -10.11
N THR A 97 -9.60 -24.31 -11.15
CA THR A 97 -9.95 -25.63 -11.67
C THR A 97 -9.64 -26.63 -10.57
N GLU A 98 -10.69 -27.13 -9.92
CA GLU A 98 -10.65 -28.36 -9.12
C GLU A 98 -10.51 -29.58 -10.05
#